data_AF-A0A8T7CC69-F1
#
_entry.id   AF-A0A8T7CC69-F1
#
_cell.length_a   1.000
_cell.length_b   1.000
_cell.length_c   1.000
_cell.angle_alpha   90.00
_cell.angle_beta   90.00
_cell.angle_gamma   90.00
#
_symmetry.space_group_name_H-M   'P 1'
#
loop_
_entity.id
_entity.type
_entity.pdbx_description
1 polymer ?
#
loop_
_entity_poly.entity_id
_entity_poly.type
_entity_poly.pdbx_seq_one_letter_code
_entity_poly.pdbx_strand_id
1 'polypeptide(L)'
;MIRKAGILMAAMCLSLPVWADGDPDAGKARSATCTACHGADGNSINPEWPNLAQQHASYLVVQLEAYKTGDRSNALMTPMAMGLDEQARQDLAAYYAARELKGGTTDPAKLNAGRKIWRGGNPATGVSACAACHGPNGHGNPGAKMPRLAGQHAKYLADQLRLYASGERKTDKDQMMRNIAAAMTDAEIEAVSSYAQGLR
;
A
#
# COMPACT_ATOMS: atom_id res chain seq x y z
N MET A 1 -61.07 40.12 18.94
CA MET A 1 -60.80 38.67 18.97
C MET A 1 -60.32 38.22 17.60
N ILE A 2 -59.01 38.19 17.32
CA ILE A 2 -58.42 37.41 16.19
C ILE A 2 -57.03 36.95 16.65
N ARG A 3 -56.90 35.67 17.03
CA ARG A 3 -55.62 35.01 17.30
C ARG A 3 -55.17 34.34 15.99
N LYS A 4 -54.08 34.81 15.37
CA LYS A 4 -53.39 34.06 14.31
C LYS A 4 -52.28 33.24 14.98
N ALA A 5 -52.46 31.92 14.99
CA ALA A 5 -51.47 30.96 15.48
C ALA A 5 -50.31 30.87 14.48
N GLY A 6 -49.10 31.20 14.92
CA GLY A 6 -47.88 30.96 14.16
C GLY A 6 -47.49 29.49 14.27
N ILE A 7 -47.50 28.78 13.14
CA ILE A 7 -46.96 27.43 13.03
C ILE A 7 -45.43 27.57 12.94
N LEU A 8 -44.73 27.22 14.02
CA LEU A 8 -43.28 27.11 14.05
C LEU A 8 -42.90 25.75 13.42
N MET A 9 -42.43 25.77 12.19
CA MET A 9 -41.96 24.58 11.49
C MET A 9 -40.50 24.32 11.89
N ALA A 10 -40.28 23.40 12.82
CA ALA A 10 -38.94 22.99 13.24
C ALA A 10 -38.30 22.11 12.14
N ALA A 11 -37.33 22.65 11.41
CA ALA A 11 -36.50 21.90 10.48
C ALA A 11 -35.53 21.01 11.26
N MET A 12 -35.86 19.73 11.38
CA MET A 12 -35.01 18.72 11.99
C MET A 12 -33.96 18.29 10.95
N CYS A 13 -32.76 18.91 11.00
CA CYS A 13 -31.62 18.44 10.23
C CYS A 13 -31.20 17.06 10.74
N LEU A 14 -31.56 15.99 10.03
CA LEU A 14 -30.92 14.70 10.23
C LEU A 14 -29.48 14.82 9.75
N SER A 15 -28.55 14.92 10.69
CA SER A 15 -27.13 14.69 10.45
C SER A 15 -26.95 13.22 10.12
N LEU A 16 -26.97 12.87 8.83
CA LEU A 16 -26.45 11.58 8.40
C LEU A 16 -24.99 11.52 8.84
N PRO A 17 -24.58 10.51 9.62
CA PRO A 17 -23.18 10.36 9.94
C PRO A 17 -22.47 10.08 8.62
N VAL A 18 -21.59 10.99 8.20
CA VAL A 18 -20.55 10.69 7.23
C VAL A 18 -19.72 9.59 7.89
N TRP A 19 -19.99 8.33 7.54
CA TRP A 19 -19.16 7.21 7.97
C TRP A 19 -17.81 7.37 7.29
N ALA A 20 -16.75 7.23 8.10
CA ALA A 20 -15.37 7.27 7.64
C ALA A 20 -15.11 6.19 6.57
N ASP A 21 -14.04 6.37 5.78
CA ASP A 21 -13.55 5.54 4.67
C ASP A 21 -13.12 4.09 5.08
N GLY A 22 -13.58 3.58 6.23
CA GLY A 22 -13.33 2.26 6.80
C GLY A 22 -13.32 2.26 8.34
N ASP A 23 -13.88 1.23 8.98
CA ASP A 23 -13.85 1.02 10.43
C ASP A 23 -12.71 0.04 10.82
N PRO A 24 -11.68 0.48 11.57
CA PRO A 24 -10.56 -0.38 11.96
C PRO A 24 -10.95 -1.51 12.94
N ASP A 25 -11.98 -1.35 13.75
CA ASP A 25 -12.44 -2.40 14.66
C ASP A 25 -13.22 -3.47 13.90
N ALA A 26 -14.08 -3.06 12.96
CA ALA A 26 -14.69 -3.99 12.01
C ALA A 26 -13.63 -4.68 11.15
N GLY A 27 -12.60 -3.94 10.71
CA GLY A 27 -11.48 -4.46 9.94
C GLY A 27 -10.69 -5.51 10.70
N LYS A 28 -10.45 -5.29 12.00
CA LYS A 28 -9.84 -6.28 12.90
C LYS A 28 -10.64 -7.57 12.91
N ALA A 29 -11.96 -7.50 13.08
CA ALA A 29 -12.83 -8.67 13.09
C ALA A 29 -12.80 -9.43 11.74
N ARG A 30 -12.78 -8.70 10.61
CA ARG A 30 -12.71 -9.28 9.26
C ARG A 30 -11.31 -9.83 8.91
N SER A 31 -10.27 -9.41 9.61
CA SER A 31 -8.87 -9.76 9.28
C SER A 31 -8.48 -11.21 9.55
N ALA A 32 -9.35 -12.00 10.19
CA ALA A 32 -9.04 -13.34 10.71
C ALA A 32 -8.25 -14.21 9.71
N THR A 33 -8.74 -14.35 8.48
CA THR A 33 -8.08 -15.17 7.45
C THR A 33 -6.80 -14.53 6.88
N CYS A 34 -6.70 -13.20 6.92
CA CYS A 34 -5.53 -12.46 6.44
C CYS A 34 -4.31 -12.67 7.35
N THR A 35 -4.56 -12.86 8.66
CA THR A 35 -3.50 -12.97 9.67
C THR A 35 -2.55 -14.16 9.46
N ALA A 36 -3.03 -15.23 8.82
CA ALA A 36 -2.25 -16.42 8.53
C ALA A 36 -1.03 -16.14 7.63
N CYS A 37 -1.16 -15.15 6.74
CA CYS A 37 -0.09 -14.76 5.82
C CYS A 37 0.54 -13.42 6.18
N HIS A 38 -0.27 -12.42 6.54
CA HIS A 38 0.24 -11.06 6.75
C HIS A 38 0.58 -10.75 8.22
N GLY A 39 0.38 -11.71 9.12
CA GLY A 39 0.52 -11.52 10.56
C GLY A 39 -0.69 -10.82 11.18
N ALA A 40 -0.93 -11.06 12.48
CA ALA A 40 -2.08 -10.51 13.20
C ALA A 40 -2.07 -8.97 13.24
N ASP A 41 -0.88 -8.36 13.24
CA ASP A 41 -0.66 -6.92 13.23
C ASP A 41 -0.21 -6.40 11.85
N GLY A 42 -0.32 -7.20 10.79
CA GLY A 42 0.12 -6.81 9.44
C GLY A 42 1.64 -6.82 9.25
N ASN A 43 2.41 -7.39 10.17
CA ASN A 43 3.83 -7.68 9.98
C ASN A 43 4.01 -9.17 9.65
N SER A 44 4.26 -9.47 8.38
CA SER A 44 4.47 -10.84 7.90
C SER A 44 5.81 -11.39 8.39
N ILE A 45 5.81 -12.67 8.81
CA ILE A 45 7.04 -13.42 9.11
C ILE A 45 7.69 -14.03 7.86
N ASN A 46 6.92 -14.20 6.78
CA ASN A 46 7.42 -14.70 5.50
C ASN A 46 7.79 -13.51 4.60
N PRO A 47 9.06 -13.38 4.16
CA PRO A 47 9.50 -12.24 3.36
C PRO A 47 8.88 -12.17 1.94
N GLU A 48 8.24 -13.24 1.46
CA GLU A 48 7.47 -13.22 0.21
C GLU A 48 6.11 -12.54 0.34
N TRP A 49 5.56 -12.52 1.56
CA TRP A 49 4.26 -11.93 1.83
C TRP A 49 4.47 -10.52 2.39
N PRO A 50 3.82 -9.50 1.81
CA PRO A 50 4.06 -8.13 2.22
C PRO A 50 3.59 -7.85 3.64
N ASN A 51 4.32 -6.97 4.32
CA ASN A 51 3.81 -6.22 5.45
C ASN A 51 2.67 -5.30 4.97
N LEU A 52 1.57 -5.29 5.72
CA LEU A 52 0.41 -4.42 5.52
C LEU A 52 0.40 -3.26 6.54
N ALA A 53 1.07 -3.44 7.68
CA ALA A 53 1.16 -2.43 8.74
C ALA A 53 1.67 -1.08 8.22
N GLN A 54 1.04 0.01 8.64
CA GLN A 54 1.32 1.41 8.21
C GLN A 54 1.25 1.68 6.71
N GLN A 55 0.78 0.74 5.89
CA GLN A 55 0.51 1.06 4.49
C GLN A 55 -0.67 2.02 4.42
N HIS A 56 -0.69 2.88 3.41
CA HIS A 56 -1.80 3.80 3.22
C HIS A 56 -3.10 3.03 2.95
N ALA A 57 -4.17 3.34 3.70
CA ALA A 57 -5.46 2.71 3.52
C ALA A 57 -5.95 2.79 2.06
N SER A 58 -5.81 3.97 1.43
CA SER A 58 -6.16 4.17 0.01
C SER A 58 -5.39 3.25 -0.94
N TYR A 59 -4.13 2.95 -0.65
CA TYR A 59 -3.36 1.99 -1.44
C TYR A 59 -3.87 0.57 -1.23
N LEU A 60 -4.13 0.17 0.02
CA LEU A 60 -4.63 -1.17 0.34
C LEU A 60 -5.98 -1.44 -0.33
N VAL A 61 -6.93 -0.49 -0.29
CA VAL A 61 -8.22 -0.61 -0.99
C VAL A 61 -8.01 -0.84 -2.48
N VAL A 62 -7.17 -0.02 -3.14
CA VAL A 62 -6.87 -0.16 -4.57
C VAL A 62 -6.24 -1.51 -4.89
N GLN A 63 -5.35 -2.04 -4.04
CA GLN A 63 -4.73 -3.34 -4.28
C GLN A 63 -5.73 -4.49 -4.10
N LEU A 64 -6.57 -4.44 -3.07
CA LEU A 64 -7.61 -5.45 -2.85
C LEU A 64 -8.62 -5.44 -4.00
N GLU A 65 -9.03 -4.25 -4.46
CA GLU A 65 -9.91 -4.14 -5.63
C GLU A 65 -9.24 -4.69 -6.88
N ALA A 66 -7.97 -4.35 -7.14
CA ALA A 66 -7.25 -4.87 -8.30
C ALA A 66 -7.13 -6.41 -8.29
N TYR A 67 -6.99 -7.03 -7.12
CA TYR A 67 -7.03 -8.48 -7.00
C TYR A 67 -8.43 -9.06 -7.27
N LYS A 68 -9.49 -8.36 -6.84
CA LYS A 68 -10.88 -8.76 -7.05
C LYS A 68 -11.28 -8.68 -8.53
N THR A 69 -10.88 -7.62 -9.23
CA THR A 69 -11.20 -7.39 -10.65
C THR A 69 -10.30 -8.15 -11.61
N GLY A 70 -9.16 -8.66 -11.13
CA GLY A 70 -8.16 -9.36 -11.94
C GLY A 70 -7.11 -8.44 -12.57
N ASP A 71 -7.17 -7.13 -12.32
CA ASP A 71 -6.14 -6.16 -12.75
C ASP A 71 -4.77 -6.45 -12.10
N ARG A 72 -4.79 -7.11 -10.93
CA ARG A 72 -3.64 -7.74 -10.29
C ARG A 72 -3.97 -9.22 -10.09
N SER A 73 -3.10 -10.10 -10.55
CA SER A 73 -3.27 -11.54 -10.34
C SER A 73 -2.24 -12.08 -9.36
N ASN A 74 -2.69 -12.94 -8.44
CA ASN A 74 -1.83 -13.77 -7.62
C ASN A 74 -2.63 -14.99 -7.15
N ALA A 75 -2.03 -16.18 -7.27
CA ALA A 75 -2.70 -17.45 -6.96
C ALA A 75 -3.27 -17.53 -5.53
N LEU A 76 -2.68 -16.81 -4.57
CA LEU A 76 -3.13 -16.78 -3.18
C LEU A 76 -4.07 -15.61 -2.91
N MET A 77 -3.72 -14.40 -3.34
CA MET A 77 -4.48 -13.19 -2.98
C MET A 77 -5.74 -12.95 -3.82
N THR A 78 -5.80 -13.43 -5.06
CA THR A 78 -6.99 -13.25 -5.91
C THR A 78 -8.24 -13.92 -5.28
N PRO A 79 -8.21 -15.21 -4.87
CA PRO A 79 -9.35 -15.82 -4.18
C PRO A 79 -9.76 -15.11 -2.89
N MET A 80 -8.78 -14.59 -2.14
CA MET A 80 -9.02 -13.84 -0.91
C MET A 80 -9.78 -12.54 -1.16
N ALA A 81 -9.44 -11.81 -2.23
CA ALA A 81 -10.07 -10.54 -2.56
C ALA A 81 -11.46 -10.69 -3.18
N MET A 82 -11.74 -11.80 -3.88
CA MET A 82 -13.03 -12.03 -4.54
C MET A 82 -14.21 -11.98 -3.56
N GLY A 83 -14.03 -12.51 -2.35
CA GLY A 83 -15.05 -12.53 -1.30
C GLY A 83 -15.28 -11.21 -0.56
N LEU A 84 -14.48 -10.18 -0.84
CA LEU A 84 -14.59 -8.88 -0.16
C LEU A 84 -15.55 -7.97 -0.91
N ASP A 85 -16.54 -7.41 -0.22
CA ASP A 85 -17.28 -6.23 -0.69
C ASP A 85 -16.46 -4.95 -0.48
N GLU A 86 -17.00 -3.82 -0.92
CA GLU A 86 -16.32 -2.52 -0.82
C GLU A 86 -16.04 -2.13 0.64
N GLN A 87 -17.04 -2.27 1.52
CA GLN A 87 -16.89 -1.93 2.93
C GLN A 87 -15.85 -2.83 3.61
N ALA A 88 -15.79 -4.12 3.28
CA ALA A 88 -14.79 -5.04 3.82
C ALA A 88 -13.38 -4.59 3.46
N ARG A 89 -13.15 -4.14 2.22
CA ARG A 89 -11.84 -3.63 1.80
C ARG A 89 -11.45 -2.37 2.57
N GLN A 90 -12.40 -1.45 2.72
CA GLN A 90 -12.23 -0.21 3.48
C GLN A 90 -11.88 -0.49 4.95
N ASP A 91 -12.66 -1.34 5.61
CA ASP A 91 -12.46 -1.73 7.01
C ASP A 91 -11.08 -2.40 7.21
N LEU A 92 -10.73 -3.38 6.37
CA LEU A 92 -9.42 -4.06 6.41
C LEU A 92 -8.26 -3.08 6.17
N ALA A 93 -8.42 -2.17 5.21
CA ALA A 93 -7.42 -1.16 4.92
C ALA A 93 -7.21 -0.20 6.10
N ALA A 94 -8.30 0.26 6.73
CA ALA A 94 -8.25 1.10 7.93
C ALA A 94 -7.55 0.38 9.09
N TYR A 95 -7.87 -0.90 9.31
CA TYR A 95 -7.25 -1.72 10.35
C TYR A 95 -5.72 -1.79 10.19
N TYR A 96 -5.24 -2.24 9.02
CA TYR A 96 -3.80 -2.42 8.78
C TYR A 96 -3.03 -1.10 8.71
N ALA A 97 -3.63 -0.05 8.15
CA ALA A 97 -3.01 1.28 8.13
C ALA A 97 -2.73 1.82 9.54
N ALA A 98 -3.56 1.44 10.52
CA ALA A 98 -3.40 1.82 11.92
C ALA A 98 -2.49 0.88 12.73
N ARG A 99 -1.90 -0.17 12.13
CA ARG A 99 -0.93 -1.05 12.83
C ARG A 99 0.47 -0.49 12.71
N GLU A 100 1.29 -0.66 13.75
CA GLU A 100 2.68 -0.26 13.74
C GLU A 100 3.53 -1.25 12.94
N LEU A 101 4.39 -0.70 12.06
CA LEU A 101 5.30 -1.49 11.24
C LEU A 101 6.60 -1.69 12.02
N LYS A 102 7.01 -2.93 12.21
CA LYS A 102 8.28 -3.29 12.86
C LYS A 102 9.49 -3.00 11.98
N GLY A 103 9.28 -3.05 10.66
CA GLY A 103 10.31 -2.82 9.65
C GLY A 103 11.36 -3.93 9.61
N GLY A 104 12.43 -3.69 8.86
CA GLY A 104 13.57 -4.61 8.79
C GLY A 104 14.90 -3.86 8.80
N THR A 105 15.96 -4.54 8.38
CA THR A 105 17.31 -3.97 8.28
C THR A 105 17.80 -4.02 6.85
N THR A 106 18.56 -3.01 6.44
CA THR A 106 19.32 -3.06 5.18
C THR A 106 20.51 -4.01 5.34
N ASP A 107 20.75 -4.85 4.34
CA ASP A 107 21.97 -5.64 4.23
C ASP A 107 23.17 -4.67 4.10
N PRO A 108 24.15 -4.69 5.03
CA PRO A 108 25.29 -3.79 4.99
C PRO A 108 26.05 -3.83 3.65
N ALA A 109 26.11 -4.99 2.99
CA ALA A 109 26.76 -5.12 1.69
C ALA A 109 26.01 -4.39 0.56
N LYS A 110 24.69 -4.19 0.72
CA LYS A 110 23.83 -3.52 -0.26
C LYS A 110 23.57 -2.05 0.06
N LEU A 111 23.95 -1.58 1.26
CA LEU A 111 23.61 -0.25 1.77
C LEU A 111 23.97 0.89 0.80
N ASN A 112 25.21 0.93 0.33
CA ASN A 112 25.69 2.02 -0.52
C ASN A 112 25.06 2.00 -1.91
N ALA A 113 24.98 0.82 -2.53
CA ALA A 113 24.36 0.64 -3.84
C ALA A 113 22.87 0.98 -3.79
N GLY A 114 22.14 0.46 -2.82
CA GLY A 114 20.70 0.72 -2.66
C GLY A 114 20.41 2.17 -2.33
N ARG A 115 21.22 2.82 -1.48
CA ARG A 115 21.10 4.26 -1.19
C ARG A 115 21.30 5.10 -2.45
N LYS A 116 22.28 4.75 -3.29
CA LYS A 116 22.56 5.44 -4.54
C LYS A 116 21.35 5.40 -5.47
N ILE A 117 20.76 4.22 -5.69
CA ILE A 117 19.55 4.09 -6.51
C ILE A 117 18.37 4.81 -5.89
N TRP A 118 18.15 4.66 -4.59
CA TRP A 118 17.02 5.29 -3.89
C TRP A 118 17.04 6.82 -4.00
N ARG A 119 18.20 7.43 -3.76
CA ARG A 119 18.34 8.90 -3.68
C ARG A 119 18.71 9.56 -5.01
N GLY A 120 19.44 8.86 -5.87
CA GLY A 120 19.99 9.42 -7.10
C GLY A 120 19.55 8.74 -8.38
N GLY A 121 18.90 7.57 -8.31
CA GLY A 121 18.58 6.76 -9.48
C GLY A 121 19.83 6.26 -10.20
N ASN A 122 19.68 5.92 -11.48
CA ASN A 122 20.75 5.61 -12.40
C ASN A 122 20.55 6.41 -13.71
N PRO A 123 21.20 7.57 -13.88
CA PRO A 123 21.04 8.39 -15.08
C PRO A 123 21.58 7.74 -16.35
N ALA A 124 22.48 6.76 -16.25
CA ALA A 124 23.03 6.06 -17.41
C ALA A 124 22.00 5.13 -18.07
N THR A 125 21.07 4.58 -17.29
CA THR A 125 19.97 3.72 -17.78
C THR A 125 18.61 4.41 -17.73
N GLY A 126 18.53 5.63 -17.19
CA GLY A 126 17.28 6.39 -17.07
C GLY A 126 16.43 6.01 -15.85
N VAL A 127 16.96 5.24 -14.90
CA VAL A 127 16.24 4.92 -13.65
C VAL A 127 16.14 6.17 -12.80
N SER A 128 14.92 6.64 -12.56
CA SER A 128 14.65 7.77 -11.66
C SER A 128 14.95 7.43 -10.20
N ALA A 129 15.30 8.45 -9.40
CA ALA A 129 15.44 8.29 -7.96
C ALA A 129 14.09 7.89 -7.32
N CYS A 130 14.06 6.78 -6.57
CA CYS A 130 12.85 6.29 -5.90
C CYS A 130 12.28 7.32 -4.91
N ALA A 131 13.17 8.05 -4.23
CA ALA A 131 12.84 9.09 -3.27
C ALA A 131 12.02 10.25 -3.86
N ALA A 132 12.05 10.46 -5.18
CA ALA A 132 11.29 11.53 -5.83
C ALA A 132 9.78 11.32 -5.71
N CYS A 133 9.32 10.06 -5.68
CA CYS A 133 7.90 9.72 -5.57
C CYS A 133 7.56 9.05 -4.23
N HIS A 134 8.42 8.17 -3.72
CA HIS A 134 8.20 7.45 -2.46
C HIS A 134 8.73 8.19 -1.23
N GLY A 135 9.33 9.37 -1.43
CA GLY A 135 9.88 10.22 -0.38
C GLY A 135 11.28 9.79 0.10
N PRO A 136 12.07 10.69 0.71
CA PRO A 136 13.43 10.39 1.15
C PRO A 136 13.54 9.19 2.11
N ASN A 137 12.51 9.00 2.95
CA ASN A 137 12.42 7.94 3.94
C ASN A 137 11.44 6.83 3.53
N GLY A 138 10.93 6.81 2.30
CA GLY A 138 10.08 5.71 1.81
C GLY A 138 8.66 5.67 2.38
N HIS A 139 8.17 6.76 2.96
CA HIS A 139 6.82 6.84 3.51
C HIS A 139 5.72 6.90 2.47
N GLY A 140 6.05 7.16 1.21
CA GLY A 140 5.06 7.37 0.16
C GLY A 140 4.37 8.73 0.27
N ASN A 141 3.31 8.89 -0.52
CA ASN A 141 2.44 10.06 -0.52
C ASN A 141 1.02 9.59 -0.90
N PRO A 142 0.09 9.45 0.07
CA PRO A 142 -1.24 8.94 -0.20
C PRO A 142 -2.06 9.85 -1.12
N GLY A 143 -1.86 11.18 -1.06
CA GLY A 143 -2.53 12.13 -1.95
C GLY A 143 -2.10 11.99 -3.40
N ALA A 144 -0.85 11.58 -3.64
CA ALA A 144 -0.33 11.23 -4.97
C ALA A 144 -0.46 9.74 -5.30
N LYS A 145 -1.12 8.93 -4.45
CA LYS A 145 -1.26 7.47 -4.57
C LYS A 145 0.08 6.72 -4.63
N MET A 146 1.13 7.26 -4.01
CA MET A 146 2.43 6.62 -3.90
C MET A 146 2.47 5.78 -2.62
N PRO A 147 2.70 4.46 -2.67
CA PRO A 147 2.71 3.62 -1.48
C PRO A 147 3.93 3.86 -0.60
N ARG A 148 3.78 3.53 0.69
CA ARG A 148 4.90 3.32 1.61
C ARG A 148 5.71 2.11 1.16
N LEU A 149 7.03 2.28 1.04
CA LEU A 149 8.00 1.20 0.78
C LEU A 149 8.93 0.95 1.98
N ALA A 150 9.04 1.93 2.89
CA ALA A 150 9.87 1.83 4.08
C ALA A 150 9.46 0.68 5.00
N GLY A 151 10.42 -0.15 5.39
CA GLY A 151 10.19 -1.28 6.27
C GLY A 151 9.47 -2.47 5.62
N GLN A 152 9.25 -2.45 4.30
CA GLN A 152 8.72 -3.59 3.57
C GLN A 152 9.81 -4.65 3.37
N HIS A 153 9.42 -5.93 3.26
CA HIS A 153 10.34 -7.01 2.96
C HIS A 153 11.06 -6.79 1.63
N ALA A 154 12.39 -6.89 1.65
CA ALA A 154 13.25 -6.71 0.48
C ALA A 154 12.91 -7.73 -0.61
N LYS A 155 12.62 -8.99 -0.23
CA LYS A 155 12.21 -10.03 -1.19
C LYS A 155 10.91 -9.65 -1.89
N TYR A 156 9.86 -9.31 -1.14
CA TYR A 156 8.61 -8.84 -1.72
C TYR A 156 8.82 -7.64 -2.66
N LEU A 157 9.59 -6.62 -2.24
CA LEU A 157 9.87 -5.45 -3.08
C LEU A 157 10.60 -5.81 -4.38
N ALA A 158 11.62 -6.67 -4.30
CA ALA A 158 12.36 -7.14 -5.46
C ALA A 158 11.44 -7.91 -6.42
N ASP A 159 10.61 -8.80 -5.90
CA ASP A 159 9.63 -9.55 -6.68
C ASP A 159 8.60 -8.61 -7.33
N GLN A 160 8.15 -7.56 -6.64
CA GLN A 160 7.24 -6.56 -7.24
C GLN A 160 7.92 -5.75 -8.36
N LEU A 161 9.18 -5.34 -8.17
CA LEU A 161 9.95 -4.64 -9.20
C LEU A 161 10.15 -5.54 -10.44
N ARG A 162 10.47 -6.82 -10.24
CA ARG A 162 10.58 -7.80 -11.34
C ARG A 162 9.27 -7.99 -12.09
N LEU A 163 8.14 -8.07 -11.38
CA LEU A 163 6.82 -8.15 -12.02
C LEU A 163 6.46 -6.89 -12.81
N TYR A 164 6.90 -5.72 -12.36
CA TYR A 164 6.77 -4.48 -13.15
C TYR A 164 7.70 -4.51 -14.36
N ALA A 165 8.97 -4.92 -14.20
CA ALA A 165 9.93 -5.01 -15.30
C ALA A 165 9.48 -5.98 -16.40
N SER A 166 8.87 -7.12 -16.04
CA SER A 166 8.31 -8.08 -17.01
C SER A 166 6.97 -7.64 -17.61
N GLY A 167 6.31 -6.64 -17.00
CA GLY A 167 4.98 -6.19 -17.40
C GLY A 167 3.84 -7.09 -16.91
N GLU A 168 4.11 -8.10 -16.09
CA GLU A 168 3.09 -8.95 -15.48
C GLU A 168 2.23 -8.18 -14.48
N ARG A 169 2.82 -7.25 -13.72
CA ARG A 169 2.07 -6.31 -12.88
C ARG A 169 1.82 -5.01 -13.62
N LYS A 170 0.53 -4.67 -13.79
CA LYS A 170 0.08 -3.51 -14.58
C LYS A 170 -0.71 -2.49 -13.76
N THR A 171 -0.76 -2.65 -12.44
CA THR A 171 -1.46 -1.76 -11.50
C THR A 171 -0.68 -0.48 -11.22
N ASP A 172 -0.03 0.09 -12.24
CA ASP A 172 0.72 1.32 -12.18
C ASP A 172 0.14 2.37 -13.13
N LYS A 173 -0.01 3.60 -12.62
CA LYS A 173 -0.52 4.70 -13.41
C LYS A 173 0.48 5.05 -14.52
N ASP A 174 -0.02 5.17 -15.75
CA ASP A 174 0.74 5.60 -16.92
C ASP A 174 2.03 4.79 -17.16
N GLN A 175 2.03 3.51 -16.76
CA GLN A 175 3.18 2.59 -16.86
C GLN A 175 4.43 3.04 -16.10
N MET A 176 4.27 3.94 -15.11
CA MET A 176 5.37 4.58 -14.41
C MET A 176 6.34 3.56 -13.78
N MET A 177 5.83 2.57 -13.05
CA MET A 177 6.70 1.59 -12.39
C MET A 177 7.26 0.56 -13.35
N ARG A 178 6.50 0.19 -14.40
CA ARG A 178 7.01 -0.69 -15.46
C ARG A 178 8.19 -0.05 -16.20
N ASN A 179 8.08 1.21 -16.57
CA ASN A 179 9.15 1.94 -17.25
C ASN A 179 10.40 2.10 -16.37
N ILE A 180 10.22 2.41 -15.08
CA ILE A 180 11.35 2.52 -14.14
C ILE A 180 12.02 1.16 -13.95
N ALA A 181 11.25 0.11 -13.66
CA ALA A 181 11.79 -1.21 -13.32
C ALA A 181 12.44 -1.91 -14.52
N ALA A 182 11.92 -1.71 -15.73
CA ALA A 182 12.49 -2.28 -16.95
C ALA A 182 13.91 -1.76 -17.27
N ALA A 183 14.28 -0.59 -16.74
CA ALA A 183 15.61 0.00 -16.90
C ALA A 183 16.61 -0.44 -15.81
N MET A 184 16.17 -1.24 -14.84
CA MET A 184 16.98 -1.68 -13.71
C MET A 184 17.63 -3.03 -13.98
N THR A 185 18.87 -3.19 -13.53
CA THR A 185 19.52 -4.50 -13.39
C THR A 185 19.00 -5.24 -12.16
N ASP A 186 19.13 -6.57 -12.14
CA ASP A 186 18.74 -7.38 -10.98
C ASP A 186 19.52 -6.99 -9.71
N ALA A 187 20.81 -6.64 -9.86
CA ALA A 187 21.63 -6.14 -8.76
C ALA A 187 21.11 -4.81 -8.18
N GLU A 188 20.59 -3.90 -9.02
CA GLU A 188 19.98 -2.66 -8.56
C GLU A 188 18.65 -2.90 -7.85
N ILE A 189 17.82 -3.81 -8.38
CA ILE A 189 16.55 -4.25 -7.78
C ILE A 189 16.81 -4.80 -6.37
N GLU A 190 17.76 -5.73 -6.23
CA GLU A 190 18.14 -6.32 -4.95
C GLU A 190 18.68 -5.27 -3.98
N ALA A 191 19.56 -4.39 -4.46
CA ALA A 191 20.17 -3.35 -3.63
C ALA A 191 19.15 -2.34 -3.11
N VAL A 192 18.29 -1.80 -3.99
CA VAL A 192 17.29 -0.81 -3.61
C VAL A 192 16.21 -1.40 -2.71
N SER A 193 15.83 -2.66 -2.93
CA SER A 193 14.83 -3.36 -2.11
C SER A 193 15.37 -3.61 -0.70
N SER A 194 16.65 -4.02 -0.58
CA SER A 194 17.32 -4.12 0.72
C SER A 194 17.43 -2.78 1.43
N TYR A 195 17.72 -1.70 0.69
CA TYR A 195 17.77 -0.36 1.25
C TYR A 195 16.39 0.08 1.77
N ALA A 196 15.33 -0.08 0.98
CA ALA A 196 13.96 0.25 1.37
C ALA A 196 13.48 -0.52 2.62
N GLN A 197 13.86 -1.80 2.77
CA GLN A 197 13.57 -2.59 3.96
C GLN A 197 14.10 -1.97 5.26
N GLY A 198 15.23 -1.28 5.21
CA GLY A 198 15.83 -0.62 6.38
C GLY A 198 15.43 0.85 6.57
N LEU A 199 14.63 1.42 5.67
CA LEU A 199 14.09 2.77 5.84
C LEU A 199 13.01 2.80 6.93
N ARG A 200 12.86 3.96 7.59
CA ARG A 200 11.89 4.17 8.68
C ARG A 200 11.02 5.37 8.46
#